data_AF-A0A4Q4D1Z0-F1
#
_entry.id   AF-A0A4Q4D1Z0-F1
#
_cell.length_a   1.000
_cell.length_b   1.000
_cell.length_c   1.000
_cell.angle_alpha   90.00
_cell.angle_beta   90.00
_cell.angle_gamma   90.00
#
_symmetry.space_group_name_H-M   'P 1'
#
loop_
_entity.id
_entity.type
_entity.pdbx_description
1 polymer ?
#
loop_
_entity_poly.entity_id
_entity_poly.type
_entity_poly.pdbx_seq_one_letter_code
_entity_poly.pdbx_strand_id
1 'polypeptide(L)'
;MPDVAVAAPNEAAAAAGERVALLGGNAVDAALAAALVTMVNEVGIVSLSSGGFVTVQPADGSAPVTVDGWMDMPGRDGGLGTGTWDVTTAYGGGVDIT
;
A
#
# COMPACT_ATOMS: atom_id res chain seq x y z
N MET A 1 9.49 23.64 12.08
CA MET A 1 8.70 22.42 11.78
C MET A 1 8.47 22.43 10.27
N PRO A 2 8.51 21.29 9.57
CA PRO A 2 8.24 21.27 8.14
C PRO A 2 6.79 21.69 7.86
N ASP A 3 6.58 22.51 6.83
CA ASP A 3 5.25 22.79 6.30
C ASP A 3 4.86 21.62 5.39
N VAL A 4 3.97 20.75 5.88
CA VAL A 4 3.54 19.54 5.17
C VAL A 4 2.02 19.55 4.98
N ALA A 5 1.58 19.08 3.82
CA ALA A 5 0.18 18.78 3.54
C ALA A 5 0.07 17.31 3.13
N VAL A 6 -0.81 16.56 3.79
CA VAL A 6 -1.06 15.15 3.49
C VAL A 6 -2.54 14.99 3.16
N ALA A 7 -2.83 14.53 1.95
CA ALA A 7 -4.16 14.11 1.55
C ALA A 7 -4.18 12.57 1.50
N ALA A 8 -5.13 11.97 2.21
CA ALA A 8 -5.33 10.53 2.28
C ALA A 8 -6.84 10.20 2.32
N PRO A 9 -7.25 8.95 2.12
CA PRO A 9 -8.67 8.56 2.09
C PRO A 9 -9.44 8.87 3.38
N ASN A 10 -8.74 8.94 4.52
CA ASN A 10 -9.33 9.26 5.82
C ASN A 10 -8.33 10.02 6.71
N GLU A 11 -8.87 10.61 7.79
CA GLU A 11 -8.10 11.43 8.73
C GLU A 11 -6.98 10.65 9.44
N ALA A 12 -7.21 9.37 9.79
CA ALA A 12 -6.21 8.56 10.48
C ALA A 12 -4.98 8.29 9.59
N ALA A 13 -5.20 8.03 8.31
CA ALA A 13 -4.12 7.86 7.34
C ALA A 13 -3.35 9.18 7.11
N ALA A 14 -4.06 10.31 6.97
CA ALA A 14 -3.43 11.61 6.83
C ALA A 14 -2.57 11.97 8.05
N ALA A 15 -3.11 11.76 9.26
CA ALA A 15 -2.41 12.01 10.52
C ALA A 15 -1.16 11.13 10.69
N ALA A 16 -1.21 9.88 10.23
CA ALA A 16 -0.04 8.99 10.25
C ALA A 16 1.10 9.52 9.37
N GLY A 17 0.78 9.97 8.16
CA GLY A 17 1.76 10.60 7.27
C GLY A 17 2.34 11.89 7.84
N GLU A 18 1.48 12.78 8.34
CA GLU A 18 1.90 14.02 9.01
C GLU A 18 2.84 13.73 10.19
N ARG A 19 2.49 12.76 11.03
CA ARG A 19 3.29 12.40 12.20
C ARG A 19 4.69 11.96 11.83
N VAL A 20 4.85 11.15 10.78
CA VAL A 20 6.16 10.69 10.31
C VAL A 20 6.98 11.85 9.73
N ALA A 21 6.36 12.74 8.97
CA ALA A 21 7.02 13.96 8.48
C ALA A 21 7.52 14.84 9.64
N LEU A 22 6.72 15.04 10.68
CA LEU A 22 7.09 15.81 11.87
C LEU A 22 8.22 15.16 12.69
N LEU A 23 8.43 13.85 12.56
CA LEU A 23 9.55 13.12 13.16
C LEU A 23 10.84 13.19 12.32
N GLY A 24 10.82 13.92 11.20
CA GLY A 24 11.98 14.10 10.31
C GLY A 24 11.99 13.16 9.10
N GLY A 25 10.91 12.42 8.86
CA GLY A 25 10.74 11.63 7.64
C GLY A 25 10.58 12.50 6.39
N ASN A 26 10.95 11.96 5.24
CA ASN A 26 10.74 12.61 3.95
C ASN A 26 9.31 12.36 3.41
N ALA A 27 9.01 12.89 2.21
CA ALA A 27 7.69 12.72 1.59
C ALA A 27 7.31 11.24 1.30
N VAL A 28 8.30 10.39 1.00
CA VAL A 28 8.10 8.95 0.80
C VAL A 28 7.76 8.26 2.11
N ASP A 29 8.48 8.57 3.20
CA ASP A 29 8.19 8.02 4.53
C ASP A 29 6.78 8.39 5.00
N ALA A 30 6.37 9.65 4.78
CA ALA A 30 5.02 10.12 5.09
C ALA A 30 3.96 9.38 4.25
N ALA A 31 4.20 9.20 2.95
CA ALA A 31 3.29 8.46 2.07
C ALA A 31 3.16 6.98 2.48
N LEU A 32 4.26 6.32 2.84
CA LEU A 32 4.25 4.93 3.31
C LEU A 32 3.48 4.77 4.62
N ALA A 33 3.65 5.70 5.56
CA ALA A 33 2.90 5.68 6.82
C ALA A 33 1.39 5.83 6.58
N ALA A 34 0.99 6.77 5.72
CA ALA A 34 -0.41 6.94 5.34
C ALA A 34 -0.97 5.70 4.63
N ALA A 35 -0.22 5.12 3.70
CA ALA A 35 -0.62 3.91 2.98
C ALA A 35 -0.78 2.70 3.91
N LEU A 36 0.15 2.48 4.85
CA LEU A 36 0.08 1.38 5.81
C LEU A 36 -1.16 1.48 6.70
N VAL A 37 -1.49 2.68 7.17
CA VAL A 37 -2.72 2.90 7.95
C VAL A 37 -3.97 2.73 7.08
N THR A 38 -3.93 3.21 5.83
CA THR A 38 -5.01 3.02 4.85
C THR A 38 -5.29 1.53 4.63
N MET A 39 -4.26 0.69 4.48
CA MET A 39 -4.40 -0.76 4.28
C MET A 39 -5.00 -1.50 5.49
N VAL A 40 -5.08 -0.85 6.66
CA VAL A 40 -5.71 -1.42 7.85
C VAL A 40 -7.16 -0.96 8.01
N ASN A 41 -7.49 0.27 7.60
CA ASN A 41 -8.80 0.87 7.87
C ASN A 41 -9.72 1.03 6.64
N GLU A 42 -9.18 0.96 5.42
CA GLU A 42 -9.94 0.90 4.16
C GLU A 42 -10.07 -0.57 3.69
N VAL A 43 -10.61 -1.42 4.57
CA VAL A 43 -10.73 -2.86 4.32
C VAL A 43 -11.60 -3.11 3.08
N GLY A 44 -11.07 -3.92 2.15
CA GLY A 44 -11.74 -4.22 0.89
C GLY A 44 -11.43 -3.26 -0.26
N ILE A 45 -10.70 -2.16 0.01
CA ILE A 45 -10.25 -1.22 -1.02
C ILE A 45 -8.77 -1.46 -1.37
N VAL A 46 -7.90 -1.54 -0.35
CA VAL A 46 -6.45 -1.78 -0.50
C VAL A 46 -5.91 -2.71 0.58
N SER A 47 -4.83 -3.45 0.28
CA SER A 47 -4.18 -4.35 1.24
C SER A 47 -2.71 -4.59 0.90
N LEU A 48 -1.96 -5.16 1.85
CA LEU A 48 -0.55 -5.57 1.63
C LEU A 48 -0.39 -6.69 0.59
N SER A 49 -1.46 -7.42 0.28
CA SER A 49 -1.47 -8.46 -0.75
C SER A 49 -1.80 -7.91 -2.15
N SER A 50 -2.03 -6.61 -2.27
CA SER A 50 -2.32 -5.93 -3.55
C SER A 50 -1.06 -5.29 -4.13
N GLY A 51 -1.13 -4.89 -5.41
CA GLY A 51 -0.08 -4.11 -6.07
C GLY A 51 -0.43 -2.62 -6.11
N GLY A 52 0.55 -1.79 -6.53
CA GLY A 52 0.32 -0.36 -6.65
C GLY A 52 1.47 0.37 -7.34
N PHE A 53 1.27 1.66 -7.57
CA PHE A 53 2.26 2.54 -8.19
C PHE A 53 2.55 3.71 -7.27
N VAL A 54 3.81 4.14 -7.21
CA VAL A 54 4.23 5.34 -6.47
C VAL A 54 5.05 6.22 -7.40
N THR A 55 4.60 7.44 -7.64
CA THR A 55 5.39 8.45 -8.36
C THR A 55 5.95 9.47 -7.39
N VAL A 56 7.27 9.65 -7.42
CA VAL A 56 8.01 10.58 -6.56
C VAL A 56 8.60 11.67 -7.45
N GLN A 57 8.35 12.92 -7.10
CA GLN A 57 9.08 14.07 -7.62
C GLN A 57 10.28 14.34 -6.70
N PRO A 58 11.53 14.12 -7.14
CA PRO A 58 12.69 14.44 -6.33
C PRO A 58 12.80 15.94 -6.03
N ALA A 59 13.28 16.27 -4.83
CA ALA A 59 13.40 17.66 -4.37
C ALA A 59 14.49 18.45 -5.11
N ASP A 60 15.43 17.77 -5.77
CA ASP A 60 16.47 18.39 -6.60
C ASP A 60 15.97 18.82 -7.99
N GLY A 61 14.67 18.61 -8.28
CA GLY A 61 14.05 18.97 -9.55
C GLY A 61 14.37 18.02 -10.70
N SER A 62 15.01 16.88 -10.43
CA SER A 62 15.19 15.82 -11.42
C SER A 62 13.85 15.22 -11.86
N ALA A 63 13.89 14.41 -12.91
CA ALA A 63 12.67 13.83 -13.47
C ALA A 63 11.91 12.98 -12.42
N PRO A 64 10.57 13.00 -12.42
CA PRO A 64 9.78 12.10 -11.58
C PRO A 64 10.18 10.64 -11.80
N VAL A 65 10.21 9.88 -10.71
CA VAL A 65 10.46 8.43 -10.74
C VAL A 65 9.18 7.72 -10.34
N THR A 66 8.73 6.78 -11.16
CA THR A 66 7.60 5.90 -10.84
C THR A 66 8.12 4.52 -10.48
N VAL A 67 7.73 4.05 -9.31
CA VAL A 67 7.90 2.66 -8.87
C VAL A 67 6.63 1.91 -9.23
N ASP A 68 6.78 0.91 -10.11
CA ASP A 68 5.76 -0.08 -10.42
C ASP A 68 5.90 -1.25 -9.44
N GLY A 69 4.99 -1.32 -8.48
CA GLY A 69 4.85 -2.43 -7.53
C GLY A 69 3.68 -3.33 -7.88
N TRP A 70 3.24 -3.37 -9.14
CA TRP A 70 2.19 -4.28 -9.57
C TRP A 70 2.68 -5.73 -9.49
N MET A 71 1.76 -6.61 -9.08
CA MET A 71 2.06 -8.03 -8.94
C MET A 71 2.19 -8.66 -10.33
N ASP A 72 3.22 -9.48 -10.53
CA ASP A 72 3.35 -10.29 -11.75
C ASP A 72 2.49 -11.56 -11.66
N MET A 73 2.19 -12.17 -12.80
CA MET A 73 1.44 -13.42 -12.87
C MET A 73 2.25 -14.55 -12.22
N PRO A 74 1.73 -15.24 -11.19
CA PRO A 74 2.39 -16.41 -10.64
C PRO A 74 2.63 -17.47 -11.72
N GLY A 75 3.86 -18.00 -11.80
CA GLY A 75 4.22 -19.05 -12.77
C GLY A 75 4.46 -18.56 -14.21
N ARG A 76 4.61 -17.24 -14.44
CA ARG A 76 4.86 -16.66 -15.78
C ARG A 76 6.05 -17.25 -16.53
N ASP A 77 7.12 -17.58 -15.82
CA ASP A 77 8.34 -18.17 -16.40
C ASP A 77 8.38 -19.71 -16.33
N GLY A 78 7.23 -20.34 -16.04
CA GLY A 78 7.08 -21.80 -15.91
C GLY A 78 6.75 -22.24 -14.49
N GLY A 79 6.02 -23.36 -14.38
CA GLY A 79 5.49 -23.84 -13.10
C GLY A 79 4.09 -23.31 -12.82
N LEU A 80 3.13 -23.64 -13.69
CA LEU A 80 1.72 -23.52 -13.34
C LEU A 80 1.44 -24.52 -12.21
N GLY A 81 1.06 -24.02 -11.03
CA GLY A 81 0.57 -24.87 -9.95
C GLY A 81 -0.62 -25.69 -10.42
N THR A 82 -0.76 -26.92 -9.90
CA THR A 82 -1.75 -27.89 -10.38
C THR A 82 -3.20 -27.62 -9.94
N GLY A 83 -3.52 -26.44 -9.41
CA GLY A 83 -4.86 -26.05 -8.98
C GLY A 83 -4.88 -25.15 -7.74
N THR A 84 -6.05 -24.57 -7.44
CA THR A 84 -6.36 -23.99 -6.13
C THR A 84 -6.72 -25.10 -5.13
N TRP A 85 -6.72 -24.79 -3.84
CA TRP A 85 -7.29 -25.67 -2.82
C TRP A 85 -8.32 -24.87 -2.03
N ASP A 86 -9.39 -25.55 -1.61
CA ASP A 86 -10.42 -24.93 -0.80
C ASP A 86 -9.83 -24.48 0.54
N VAL A 87 -10.07 -23.22 0.90
CA VAL A 87 -9.69 -22.66 2.20
C VAL A 87 -10.95 -22.24 2.94
N THR A 88 -11.15 -22.84 4.11
CA THR A 88 -12.19 -22.43 5.06
C THR A 88 -11.58 -21.59 6.18
N THR A 89 -12.20 -20.45 6.48
CA THR A 89 -11.86 -19.62 7.64
C THR A 89 -13.08 -19.36 8.50
N ALA A 90 -12.89 -19.32 9.83
CA ALA A 90 -13.93 -18.90 10.77
C ALA A 90 -14.13 -17.38 10.81
N TYR A 91 -13.24 -16.61 10.16
CA TYR A 91 -13.33 -15.16 10.09
C TYR A 91 -14.64 -14.71 9.41
N GLY A 92 -15.25 -13.63 9.91
CA GLY A 92 -16.48 -13.07 9.33
C GLY A 92 -17.75 -13.93 9.49
N GLY A 93 -17.72 -14.98 10.31
CA GLY A 93 -18.87 -15.89 10.50
C GLY A 93 -18.81 -17.17 9.67
N GLY A 94 -17.68 -17.45 9.02
CA GLY A 94 -17.47 -18.62 8.17
C GLY A 94 -17.42 -18.21 6.70
N VAL A 95 -16.26 -18.40 6.06
CA VAL A 95 -16.06 -18.16 4.63
C VAL A 95 -15.34 -19.36 4.03
N ASP A 96 -15.89 -19.86 2.93
CA ASP A 96 -15.27 -20.86 2.06
C ASP A 96 -14.79 -20.18 0.78
N ILE A 97 -13.53 -20.45 0.40
CA ILE A 97 -12.86 -19.88 -0.78
C ILE A 97 -12.41 -21.06 -1.66
N THR A 98 -12.89 -21.12 -2.91
CA THR A 98 -12.57 -22.15 -3.92
C THR A 98 -11.74 -21.57 -5.07
#